data_AF-A0AAW9EE35-F1
#
_entry.id   AF-A0AAW9EE35-F1
#
_cell.length_a   1.000
_cell.length_b   1.000
_cell.length_c   1.000
_cell.angle_alpha   90.00
_cell.angle_beta   90.00
_cell.angle_gamma   90.00
#
_symmetry.space_group_name_H-M   'P 1'
#
loop_
_entity.id
_entity.type
_entity.pdbx_description
1 polymer ?
#
loop_
_entity_poly.entity_id
_entity_poly.type
_entity_poly.pdbx_seq_one_letter_code
_entity_poly.pdbx_strand_id
1 'polypeptide(L)'
;DIERLVFSITPDASVRYAKLQKNECQAMPYPNPADIAKMKQNKDIQLLEQPGLNVGYISFNVEKKPLDNQKVRQALSMAVNKDAIIEAVYQGAGQKAKNLIPP
;
A
#
# COMPACT_ATOMS: atom_id res chain seq x y z
N ASP A 1 -24.81 -12.30 -16.41
CA ASP A 1 -24.78 -12.38 -14.94
C ASP A 1 -23.66 -13.29 -14.45
N ILE A 2 -23.14 -13.06 -13.25
CA ILE A 2 -22.18 -13.96 -12.59
C ILE A 2 -22.96 -14.90 -11.68
N GLU A 3 -22.94 -16.20 -11.96
CA GLU A 3 -23.65 -17.22 -11.17
C GLU A 3 -22.85 -17.69 -9.95
N ARG A 4 -21.51 -17.56 -9.99
CA ARG A 4 -20.61 -18.00 -8.91
C ARG A 4 -19.44 -17.04 -8.74
N LEU A 5 -19.25 -16.58 -7.50
CA LEU A 5 -18.10 -15.78 -7.08
C LEU A 5 -17.19 -16.62 -6.17
N VAL A 6 -15.88 -16.59 -6.43
CA VAL A 6 -14.88 -17.33 -5.65
C VAL A 6 -13.81 -16.37 -5.16
N PHE A 7 -13.55 -16.37 -3.85
CA PHE A 7 -12.40 -15.71 -3.26
C PHE A 7 -11.27 -16.73 -3.07
N SER A 8 -10.24 -16.66 -3.92
CA SER A 8 -9.01 -17.45 -3.77
C SER A 8 -8.06 -16.74 -2.80
N ILE A 9 -8.01 -17.18 -1.54
CA ILE A 9 -7.15 -16.59 -0.51
C ILE A 9 -5.68 -16.75 -0.92
N THR A 10 -5.06 -15.66 -1.35
CA THR A 10 -3.69 -15.63 -1.88
C THR A 10 -2.94 -14.44 -1.26
N PRO A 11 -2.27 -14.62 -0.10
CA PRO A 11 -1.66 -13.52 0.65
C PRO A 11 -0.51 -12.82 -0.07
N ASP A 12 0.28 -13.58 -0.85
CA ASP A 12 1.43 -13.07 -1.60
C ASP A 12 0.98 -12.30 -2.86
N ALA A 13 1.43 -11.05 -2.99
CA ALA A 13 1.05 -10.17 -4.10
C ALA A 13 1.62 -10.62 -5.45
N SER A 14 2.82 -11.18 -5.47
CA SER A 14 3.46 -11.71 -6.68
C SER A 14 2.70 -12.94 -7.18
N VAL A 15 2.25 -13.80 -6.26
CA VAL A 15 1.40 -14.96 -6.61
C VAL A 15 0.02 -14.50 -7.09
N ARG A 16 -0.58 -13.47 -6.48
CA ARG A 16 -1.83 -12.87 -7.02
C ARG A 16 -1.64 -12.39 -8.46
N TYR A 17 -0.53 -11.71 -8.75
CA TYR A 17 -0.26 -11.21 -10.09
C TYR A 17 -0.04 -12.36 -11.09
N ALA A 18 0.71 -13.39 -10.72
CA ALA A 18 0.89 -14.58 -11.56
C ALA A 18 -0.44 -15.27 -11.90
N LYS A 19 -1.37 -15.36 -10.92
CA LYS A 19 -2.71 -15.90 -11.15
C LYS A 19 -3.53 -15.04 -12.12
N LEU A 20 -3.45 -13.71 -11.99
CA LEU A 20 -4.10 -12.79 -12.91
C LEU A 20 -3.57 -12.98 -14.34
N GLN A 21 -2.25 -13.07 -14.51
CA GLN A 21 -1.62 -13.29 -15.82
C GLN A 21 -2.01 -14.64 -16.46
N LYS A 22 -2.26 -15.67 -15.64
CA LYS A 22 -2.72 -17.00 -16.10
C LYS A 22 -4.24 -17.11 -16.21
N ASN A 23 -4.98 -16.03 -15.94
CA ASN A 23 -6.43 -16.02 -15.85
C ASN A 23 -7.01 -17.02 -14.82
N GLU A 24 -6.23 -17.39 -13.80
CA GLU A 24 -6.69 -18.17 -12.64
C GLU A 24 -7.53 -17.31 -11.68
N CYS A 25 -7.43 -15.98 -11.77
CA CYS A 25 -8.34 -15.03 -11.15
C CYS A 25 -8.57 -13.82 -12.07
N GLN A 26 -9.74 -13.19 -11.96
CA GLN A 26 -10.15 -12.06 -12.81
C GLN A 26 -9.90 -10.69 -12.16
N ALA A 27 -9.65 -10.67 -10.84
CA ALA A 27 -9.34 -9.46 -10.09
C ALA A 27 -8.40 -9.77 -8.92
N MET A 28 -7.50 -8.83 -8.60
CA MET A 28 -6.67 -8.89 -7.41
C MET A 28 -6.53 -7.51 -6.75
N PRO A 29 -6.50 -7.42 -5.41
CA PRO A 29 -6.19 -6.19 -4.71
C PRO A 29 -4.69 -6.06 -4.43
N TYR A 30 -4.27 -4.82 -4.12
CA TYR A 30 -2.95 -4.46 -3.61
C TYR A 30 -1.78 -5.07 -4.43
N PRO A 31 -1.59 -4.66 -5.69
CA PRO A 31 -0.42 -5.09 -6.46
C PRO A 31 0.88 -4.61 -5.81
N ASN A 32 1.99 -5.30 -6.05
CA ASN A 32 3.29 -4.76 -5.65
C ASN A 32 3.56 -3.47 -6.43
N PRO A 33 4.07 -2.40 -5.80
CA PRO A 33 4.44 -1.18 -6.50
C PRO A 33 5.40 -1.40 -7.67
N ALA A 34 6.36 -2.31 -7.51
CA ALA A 34 7.33 -2.67 -8.55
C ALA A 34 6.70 -3.30 -9.80
N ASP A 35 5.52 -3.90 -9.69
CA ASP A 35 4.83 -4.57 -10.80
C ASP A 35 3.95 -3.59 -11.60
N ILE A 36 3.65 -2.40 -11.07
CA ILE A 36 2.74 -1.42 -11.69
C ILE A 36 3.17 -1.06 -13.12
N ALA A 37 4.47 -0.83 -13.35
CA ALA A 37 4.97 -0.48 -14.67
C ALA A 37 4.73 -1.59 -15.71
N LYS A 38 4.91 -2.85 -15.31
CA LYS A 38 4.64 -4.02 -16.17
C LYS A 38 3.14 -4.22 -16.37
N MET A 39 2.33 -4.02 -15.34
CA MET A 39 0.88 -4.07 -15.43
C MET A 39 0.32 -3.06 -16.43
N LYS A 40 0.82 -1.81 -16.43
CA LYS A 40 0.41 -0.76 -17.39
C LYS A 40 0.70 -1.14 -18.85
N GLN A 41 1.70 -1.99 -19.09
CA GLN A 41 2.09 -2.44 -20.44
C GLN A 41 1.34 -3.70 -20.89
N ASN A 42 0.69 -4.42 -19.97
CA ASN A 42 -0.02 -5.64 -20.30
C ASN A 42 -1.43 -5.34 -20.81
N LYS A 43 -1.70 -5.63 -22.09
CA LYS A 43 -3.00 -5.38 -22.74
C LYS A 43 -4.14 -6.24 -22.21
N ASP A 44 -3.83 -7.36 -21.57
CA ASP A 44 -4.83 -8.27 -21.00
C ASP A 44 -5.28 -7.85 -19.59
N ILE A 45 -4.67 -6.80 -19.04
CA ILE A 45 -4.94 -6.31 -17.68
C ILE A 45 -5.41 -4.86 -17.73
N GLN A 46 -6.61 -4.63 -17.21
CA GLN A 46 -7.07 -3.28 -16.92
C GLN A 46 -6.57 -2.86 -15.53
N LEU A 47 -5.54 -2.02 -15.49
CA LEU A 47 -5.10 -1.39 -14.25
C LEU A 47 -5.95 -0.15 -13.95
N LEU A 48 -6.84 -0.26 -12.96
CA LEU A 48 -7.61 0.86 -12.44
C LEU A 48 -6.80 1.62 -11.38
N GLU A 49 -6.67 2.95 -11.53
CA GLU A 49 -6.01 3.82 -10.55
C GLU A 49 -6.92 4.98 -10.15
N GLN A 50 -6.91 5.30 -8.86
CA GLN A 50 -7.57 6.49 -8.31
C GLN A 50 -6.85 6.93 -7.03
N PRO A 51 -6.92 8.22 -6.65
CA PRO A 51 -6.42 8.67 -5.35
C PRO A 51 -7.09 7.91 -4.20
N GLY A 52 -6.28 7.45 -3.24
CA GLY A 52 -6.76 6.68 -2.09
C GLY A 52 -7.29 7.57 -0.97
N LEU A 53 -8.50 7.26 -0.47
CA LEU A 53 -9.02 7.81 0.80
C LEU A 53 -8.45 7.01 1.99
N ASN A 54 -7.13 7.00 2.15
CA ASN A 54 -6.43 6.26 3.20
C ASN A 54 -5.19 7.01 3.72
N VAL A 55 -4.68 6.55 4.86
CA VAL A 55 -3.44 7.05 5.47
C VAL A 55 -2.71 5.92 6.20
N GLY A 56 -1.39 5.82 6.00
CA GLY A 56 -0.51 4.97 6.79
C GLY A 56 0.20 5.78 7.86
N TYR A 57 0.16 5.33 9.11
CA TYR A 57 0.84 5.97 10.24
C TYR A 57 1.25 4.96 11.30
N ILE A 58 2.22 5.34 12.14
CA ILE A 58 2.62 4.58 13.31
C ILE A 58 2.02 5.27 14.54
N SER A 59 1.13 4.58 15.24
CA SER A 59 0.61 5.05 16.52
C SER A 59 1.63 4.83 17.62
N PHE A 60 1.87 5.87 18.41
CA PHE A 60 2.61 5.73 19.66
C PHE A 60 1.64 5.36 20.78
N ASN A 61 1.90 4.26 21.48
CA ASN A 61 1.17 3.97 22.71
C ASN A 61 1.66 4.92 23.83
N VAL A 62 0.90 5.99 24.07
CA VAL A 62 1.26 7.06 25.01
C VAL A 62 1.14 6.66 26.49
N GLU A 63 0.65 5.47 26.80
CA GLU A 63 0.60 4.94 28.17
C GLU A 63 1.89 4.18 28.54
N LYS A 64 2.77 3.92 27.56
CA LYS A 64 4.01 3.17 27.74
C LYS A 64 5.22 4.09 27.72
N LYS A 65 6.01 4.07 28.80
CA LYS A 65 7.32 4.75 28.84
C LYS A 65 8.27 4.16 27.78
N PRO A 66 9.09 4.97 27.08
CA PRO A 66 9.20 6.44 27.16
C PRO A 66 8.29 7.20 26.18
N LEU A 67 7.32 6.53 25.54
CA LEU A 67 6.43 7.11 24.54
C LEU A 67 5.33 8.00 25.15
N ASP A 68 5.14 7.97 26.48
CA ASP A 68 4.33 8.92 27.24
C ASP A 68 4.87 10.36 27.14
N ASN A 69 6.17 10.52 26.99
CA ASN A 69 6.81 11.82 26.80
C ASN A 69 6.63 12.37 25.37
N GLN A 70 6.01 13.54 25.24
CA GLN A 70 5.81 14.22 23.96
C GLN A 70 7.12 14.47 23.18
N LYS A 71 8.19 14.87 23.87
CA LYS A 71 9.48 15.16 23.21
C LYS A 71 10.10 13.90 22.60
N VAL A 72 9.90 12.73 23.22
CA VAL A 72 10.35 11.45 22.68
C VAL A 72 9.60 11.13 21.38
N ARG A 73 8.28 11.32 21.35
CA ARG A 73 7.48 11.10 20.13
C ARG A 73 7.85 12.06 19.01
N GLN A 74 8.11 13.33 19.34
CA GLN A 74 8.60 14.34 18.39
C GLN A 74 9.98 13.96 17.83
N ALA A 75 10.91 13.54 18.69
CA ALA A 75 12.23 13.08 18.27
C ALA A 75 12.15 11.89 17.31
N LEU A 76 11.34 10.88 17.63
CA LEU A 76 11.12 9.72 16.75
C LEU A 76 10.48 10.14 15.41
N SER A 77 9.53 11.06 15.44
CA SER A 77 8.88 11.56 14.21
C SER A 77 9.84 12.32 13.30
N MET A 78 10.78 13.09 13.88
CA MET A 78 11.79 13.84 13.13
C MET A 78 12.96 12.96 12.66
N ALA A 79 13.23 11.84 13.34
CA ALA A 79 14.29 10.90 12.97
C ALA A 79 13.96 10.08 11.70
N VAL A 80 12.68 9.99 11.32
CA VAL A 80 12.24 9.18 10.18
C VAL A 80 12.32 9.96 8.87
N ASN A 81 13.12 9.47 7.93
CA ASN A 81 13.15 9.97 6.55
C ASN A 81 11.93 9.44 5.77
N LYS A 82 10.84 10.22 5.78
CA LYS A 82 9.60 9.88 5.07
C LYS A 82 9.77 9.83 3.55
N ASP A 83 10.65 10.66 2.98
CA ASP A 83 10.84 10.71 1.52
C ASP A 83 11.51 9.42 1.04
N ALA A 84 12.51 8.91 1.76
CA ALA A 84 13.13 7.62 1.49
C ALA A 84 12.14 6.45 1.59
N ILE A 85 11.16 6.51 2.51
CA ILE A 85 10.11 5.48 2.62
C ILE A 85 9.20 5.52 1.38
N ILE A 86 8.77 6.70 0.93
CA ILE A 86 7.92 6.82 -0.27
C ILE A 86 8.66 6.28 -1.49
N GLU A 87 9.94 6.59 -1.64
CA GLU A 87 10.76 6.11 -2.75
C GLU A 87 10.94 4.59 -2.71
N ALA A 88 11.43 4.04 -1.60
CA ALA A 88 11.81 2.63 -1.51
C ALA A 88 10.61 1.68 -1.41
N VAL A 89 9.57 2.06 -0.65
CA VAL A 89 8.42 1.18 -0.37
C VAL A 89 7.27 1.42 -1.34
N TYR A 90 6.90 2.68 -1.55
CA TYR A 90 5.73 3.01 -2.38
C TYR A 90 6.07 3.18 -3.86
N GLN A 91 7.34 3.43 -4.23
CA GLN A 91 7.81 3.53 -5.62
C GLN A 91 6.93 4.45 -6.49
N GLY A 92 6.53 5.60 -5.91
CA GLY A 92 5.65 6.57 -6.57
C GLY A 92 4.14 6.31 -6.45
N ALA A 93 3.73 5.16 -5.91
CA ALA A 93 2.32 4.81 -5.63
C ALA A 93 1.81 5.41 -4.30
N GLY A 94 2.39 6.51 -3.84
CA GLY A 94 2.03 7.16 -2.58
C GLY A 94 2.58 8.58 -2.48
N GLN A 95 2.03 9.35 -1.54
CA GLN A 95 2.47 10.71 -1.26
C GLN A 95 2.79 10.88 0.22
N LYS A 96 3.72 11.79 0.53
CA LYS A 96 4.10 12.10 1.92
C LYS A 96 2.92 12.73 2.67
N ALA A 97 2.45 12.03 3.70
CA ALA A 97 1.39 12.53 4.57
C ALA A 97 1.91 13.61 5.54
N LYS A 98 1.19 14.73 5.59
CA LYS A 98 1.34 15.78 6.61
C LYS A 98 0.17 15.87 7.59
N ASN A 99 -1.01 15.40 7.18
CA ASN A 99 -2.23 15.37 7.95
C ASN A 99 -2.76 13.92 8.05
N LEU A 100 -3.65 13.66 9.01
CA LEU A 100 -4.33 12.38 9.13
C LEU A 100 -5.35 12.17 8.01
N ILE A 101 -6.01 13.24 7.57
CA ILE A 101 -6.97 13.20 6.47
C ILE A 101 -6.19 13.46 5.16
N PRO A 102 -6.39 12.63 4.11
CA PRO A 102 -5.77 12.86 2.80
C PRO A 102 -6.30 14.16 2.16
N PRO A 103 -5.56 14.76 1.19
CA PRO A 103 -5.93 16.02 0.52
C PRO A 103 -7.27 16.00 -0.19
#